data_AF-M0DQU7-F1
#
_entry.id   AF-M0DQU7-F1
#
_cell.length_a   1.000
_cell.length_b   1.000
_cell.length_c   1.000
_cell.angle_alpha   90.00
_cell.angle_beta   90.00
_cell.angle_gamma   90.00
#
_symmetry.space_group_name_H-M   'P 1'
#
loop_
_entity.id
_entity.type
_entity.pdbx_description
1 polymer ?
#
loop_
_entity_poly.entity_id
_entity_poly.type
_entity_poly.pdbx_seq_one_letter_code
_entity_poly.pdbx_strand_id
1 'polypeptide(L)'
;MYPSKLVAICFATVGVLLLAQVGIVDGRPLTAGTGLQLIGGAVLLLAGLFGVVRYEENPIVDEYGPTTYLLVFGLGIWTVGLLLQLALA
;
A
#
# COMPACT_ATOMS: atom_id res chain seq x y z
N MET A 1 7.09 1.85 -19.96
CA MET A 1 6.28 2.76 -19.12
C MET A 1 6.88 2.69 -17.73
N TYR A 2 7.42 3.80 -17.20
CA TYR A 2 7.96 3.82 -15.85
C TYR A 2 6.82 3.98 -14.84
N PRO A 3 6.83 3.26 -13.71
CA PRO A 3 5.88 3.50 -12.64
C PRO A 3 5.99 4.96 -12.18
N SER A 4 4.85 5.63 -11.99
CA SER A 4 4.84 7.01 -11.50
C SER A 4 5.05 7.05 -9.98
N LYS A 5 5.49 8.20 -9.47
CA LYS A 5 5.68 8.43 -8.03
C LYS A 5 4.40 8.16 -7.22
N LEU A 6 3.23 8.47 -7.78
CA LEU A 6 1.92 8.15 -7.19
C LEU A 6 1.74 6.64 -6.97
N VAL A 7 2.07 5.82 -7.97
CA VAL A 7 1.96 4.35 -7.86
C VAL A 7 2.92 3.81 -6.80
N ALA A 8 4.13 4.38 -6.71
CA ALA A 8 5.10 4.03 -5.67
C ALA A 8 4.58 4.37 -4.26
N ILE A 9 3.93 5.52 -4.09
CA ILE A 9 3.25 5.90 -2.84
C ILE A 9 2.13 4.90 -2.54
N CYS A 10 1.30 4.55 -3.52
CA CYS A 10 0.23 3.57 -3.34
C CYS A 10 0.77 2.23 -2.83
N PHE A 11 1.85 1.72 -3.42
CA PHE A 11 2.47 0.47 -2.97
C PHE A 11 3.10 0.57 -1.58
N ALA A 12 3.73 1.70 -1.25
CA ALA A 12 4.22 1.95 0.09
C ALA A 12 3.08 1.93 1.11
N THR A 13 1.96 2.62 0.83
CA THR A 13 0.78 2.65 1.69
C THR A 13 0.20 1.25 1.92
N VAL A 14 0.00 0.47 0.85
CA VAL A 14 -0.48 -0.92 0.97
C VAL A 14 0.49 -1.76 1.80
N GLY A 15 1.79 -1.62 1.56
CA GLY A 15 2.83 -2.33 2.31
C GLY A 15 2.76 -2.04 3.81
N VAL A 16 2.68 -0.76 4.20
CA VAL A 16 2.54 -0.36 5.62
C VAL A 16 1.28 -0.96 6.24
N LEU A 17 0.13 -0.85 5.57
CA LEU A 17 -1.14 -1.33 6.10
C LEU A 17 -1.17 -2.86 6.25
N LEU A 18 -0.59 -3.60 5.30
CA LEU A 18 -0.48 -5.06 5.37
C LEU A 18 0.44 -5.55 6.49
N LEU A 19 1.42 -4.74 6.90
CA LEU A 19 2.25 -5.05 8.07
C LEU A 19 1.52 -4.66 9.36
N ALA A 20 0.86 -3.49 9.38
CA ALA A 20 0.13 -3.00 10.55
C ALA A 20 -1.04 -3.91 10.97
N GLN A 21 -1.74 -4.51 10.00
CA GLN A 21 -2.85 -5.43 10.29
C GLN A 21 -2.44 -6.66 11.11
N VAL A 22 -1.16 -7.06 11.11
CA VAL A 22 -0.70 -8.22 11.89
C VAL A 22 -0.73 -7.94 13.38
N GLY A 23 -0.57 -6.68 13.80
CA GLY A 23 -0.68 -6.28 15.21
C GLY A 23 -2.11 -6.26 15.76
N ILE A 24 -3.12 -6.31 14.89
CA ILE A 24 -4.55 -6.28 15.27
C ILE A 24 -5.08 -7.68 15.60
N VAL A 25 -4.43 -8.71 15.06
CA VAL A 25 -4.93 -10.06 15.09
C VAL A 25 -4.48 -10.75 16.40
N ASP A 26 -5.01 -10.27 17.52
CA ASP A 26 -4.82 -10.94 18.80
C ASP A 26 -5.53 -12.30 18.76
N GLY A 27 -4.74 -13.38 18.91
CA GLY A 27 -5.25 -14.73 19.12
C GLY A 27 -5.63 -15.54 17.87
N ARG A 28 -5.47 -15.05 16.62
CA ARG A 28 -5.55 -15.98 15.47
C ARG A 28 -4.20 -16.67 15.24
N PRO A 29 -4.22 -17.97 14.91
CA PRO A 29 -3.02 -18.66 14.48
C PRO A 29 -2.46 -18.00 13.22
N LEU A 30 -1.15 -17.75 13.20
CA LEU A 30 -0.39 -17.33 12.02
C LEU A 30 -0.56 -18.39 10.94
N THR A 31 -1.37 -18.08 9.92
CA THR A 31 -1.58 -18.97 8.78
C THR A 31 -0.49 -18.77 7.74
N ALA A 32 -0.29 -19.77 6.88
CA ALA A 32 0.59 -19.62 5.71
C ALA A 32 0.18 -18.43 4.83
N GLY A 33 -1.12 -18.12 4.74
CA GLY A 33 -1.63 -16.95 4.04
C GLY A 33 -1.19 -15.63 4.69
N THR A 34 -1.20 -15.54 6.02
CA THR A 34 -0.70 -14.38 6.77
C THR A 34 0.79 -14.18 6.54
N GLY A 35 1.58 -15.26 6.54
CA GLY A 35 3.01 -15.23 6.23
C GLY A 35 3.27 -14.71 4.82
N LEU A 36 2.52 -15.18 3.82
CA LEU A 36 2.66 -14.72 2.44
C LEU A 36 2.27 -13.25 2.28
N GLN A 37 1.22 -12.80 2.98
CA GLN A 37 0.81 -11.39 3.00
C GLN A 37 1.89 -10.49 3.62
N LEU A 38 2.57 -10.93 4.68
CA LEU A 38 3.68 -10.20 5.29
C LEU A 38 4.86 -10.05 4.32
N ILE A 39 5.24 -11.13 3.64
CA ILE A 39 6.31 -11.10 2.63
C ILE A 39 5.92 -10.15 1.50
N GLY A 40 4.70 -10.28 0.97
CA GLY A 40 4.19 -9.38 -0.06
C GLY A 40 4.15 -7.92 0.38
N GLY A 41 3.69 -7.65 1.60
CA GLY A 41 3.66 -6.31 2.20
C GLY A 41 5.05 -5.71 2.35
N ALA A 42 6.04 -6.49 2.81
CA ALA A 42 7.42 -6.04 2.90
C ALA A 42 8.03 -5.74 1.52
N VAL A 43 7.79 -6.59 0.52
CA VAL A 43 8.25 -6.36 -0.86
C VAL A 43 7.61 -5.10 -1.45
N LEU A 44 6.30 -4.90 -1.27
CA LEU A 44 5.59 -3.72 -1.74
C LEU A 44 6.08 -2.44 -1.05
N LEU A 45 6.36 -2.51 0.25
CA LEU A 45 6.91 -1.38 1.01
C LEU A 45 8.29 -0.98 0.50
N LEU A 46 9.20 -1.95 0.36
CA LEU A 46 10.56 -1.69 -0.14
C LEU A 46 10.55 -1.18 -1.59
N ALA A 47 9.75 -1.79 -2.46
CA ALA A 47 9.59 -1.37 -3.85
C ALA A 47 8.96 0.04 -3.94
N GLY A 48 7.97 0.33 -3.10
CA GLY A 48 7.32 1.63 -3.01
C GLY A 48 8.28 2.71 -2.53
N LEU A 49 9.00 2.49 -1.43
CA LEU A 49 10.02 3.43 -0.92
C LEU A 49 11.12 3.68 -1.95
N PHE A 50 11.63 2.62 -2.58
CA PHE A 50 12.63 2.73 -3.64
C PHE A 50 12.10 3.52 -4.84
N GLY A 51 10.84 3.28 -5.25
CA GLY A 51 10.19 4.06 -6.30
C GLY A 51 10.03 5.53 -5.92
N VAL A 52 9.58 5.84 -4.70
CA VAL A 52 9.42 7.23 -4.23
C VAL A 52 10.73 8.00 -4.26
N VAL A 53 11.84 7.37 -3.86
CA VAL A 53 13.18 7.97 -3.86
C VAL A 53 13.75 8.08 -5.26
N ARG A 54 13.56 7.08 -6.13
CA ARG A 54 14.17 7.04 -7.46
C ARG A 54 13.41 7.85 -8.51
N TYR A 55 12.12 8.12 -8.30
CA TYR A 55 11.31 8.96 -9.19
C TYR A 55 11.39 10.45 -8.82
N GLU A 56 12.60 10.96 -8.59
CA GLU A 56 12.85 12.41 -8.42
C GLU A 56 12.65 13.18 -9.74
N GLU A 57 12.97 12.57 -10.89
CA GLU A 57 12.87 13.20 -12.21
C GLU A 57 11.54 12.95 -12.96
N ASN A 58 10.67 12.06 -12.46
CA ASN A 58 9.35 11.81 -13.06
C ASN A 58 8.25 12.35 -12.13
N PRO A 59 7.76 13.58 -12.36
CA PRO A 59 6.73 14.18 -11.52
C PRO A 59 5.49 13.30 -11.50
N ILE A 60 4.70 13.44 -10.44
CA ILE A 60 3.30 12.99 -10.43
C ILE A 60 2.72 13.41 -11.78
N VAL A 61 2.25 12.45 -12.58
CA VAL A 61 1.84 12.73 -13.95
C VAL A 61 0.73 13.79 -13.86
N ASP A 62 0.89 14.90 -14.58
CA ASP A 62 -0.05 16.01 -14.49
C ASP A 62 -1.48 15.58 -14.84
N GLU A 63 -1.61 14.55 -15.69
CA GLU A 63 -2.89 13.98 -16.09
C GLU A 63 -2.84 12.44 -16.07
N TYR A 64 -3.61 11.85 -15.16
CA TYR A 64 -3.80 10.41 -15.12
C TYR A 64 -5.05 10.00 -15.92
N GLY A 65 -5.07 8.77 -16.42
CA GLY A 65 -6.30 8.22 -16.99
C GLY A 65 -7.41 8.10 -15.92
N PRO A 66 -8.70 8.19 -16.30
CA PRO A 66 -9.84 8.09 -15.38
C PRO A 66 -9.80 6.83 -14.51
N THR A 67 -9.33 5.71 -15.07
CA THR A 67 -9.14 4.45 -14.34
C THR A 67 -8.16 4.59 -13.17
N THR A 68 -7.06 5.34 -13.35
CA THR A 68 -6.07 5.54 -12.28
C THR A 68 -6.66 6.36 -11.14
N TYR A 69 -7.44 7.40 -11.43
CA TYR A 69 -8.14 8.16 -10.38
C TYR A 69 -9.11 7.28 -9.60
N LEU A 70 -9.88 6.42 -10.28
CA LEU A 70 -10.78 5.47 -9.62
C LEU A 70 -10.03 4.48 -8.72
N LEU A 71 -8.89 3.96 -9.17
CA LEU A 71 -8.07 3.03 -8.38
C LEU A 71 -7.48 3.73 -7.13
N VAL A 72 -7.01 4.96 -7.28
CA VAL A 72 -6.48 5.76 -6.16
C VAL A 72 -7.58 6.08 -5.15
N PHE A 73 -8.77 6.43 -5.62
CA PHE A 73 -9.93 6.68 -4.77
C PHE A 73 -10.35 5.41 -4.01
N GLY A 74 -10.43 4.28 -4.70
CA GLY A 74 -10.71 2.97 -4.08
C GLY A 74 -9.65 2.59 -3.04
N LEU A 75 -8.37 2.83 -3.32
CA LEU A 75 -7.29 2.66 -2.35
C LEU A 75 -7.46 3.57 -1.14
N GLY A 76 -7.90 4.81 -1.33
CA GLY A 76 -8.21 5.74 -0.25
C GLY A 76 -9.30 5.21 0.67
N ILE A 77 -10.42 4.75 0.11
CA ILE A 77 -11.52 4.13 0.89
C ILE A 77 -11.02 2.92 1.67
N TRP A 78 -10.27 2.02 1.01
CA TRP A 78 -9.73 0.83 1.65
C TRP A 78 -8.76 1.17 2.80
N THR A 79 -7.90 2.17 2.58
CA THR A 79 -6.97 2.68 3.59
C THR A 79 -7.71 3.19 4.83
N VAL A 80 -8.74 4.03 4.62
CA VAL A 80 -9.56 4.55 5.73
C VAL A 80 -10.25 3.41 6.48
N GLY A 81 -10.80 2.43 5.76
CA GLY A 81 -11.42 1.25 6.37
C GLY A 81 -10.45 0.46 7.27
N LEU A 82 -9.21 0.24 6.81
CA LEU A 82 -8.18 -0.42 7.62
C LEU A 82 -7.71 0.44 8.81
N LEU A 83 -7.56 1.75 8.62
CA LEU A 83 -7.20 2.65 9.72
C LEU A 83 -8.27 2.69 10.80
N LEU A 84 -9.55 2.65 10.42
CA LEU A 84 -10.66 2.52 11.37
C LEU A 84 -10.61 1.18 12.12
N GLN A 85 -10.31 0.08 11.43
CA GLN A 85 -10.11 -1.21 12.12
C GLN A 85 -8.92 -1.17 13.08
N LEU A 86 -7.80 -0.55 12.70
CA LEU A 86 -6.63 -0.33 13.55
C LEU A 86 -6.93 0.52 14.79
N ALA A 87 -7.77 1.55 14.64
CA ALA A 87 -8.10 2.47 15.72
C ALA A 87 -9.15 1.93 16.69
N LEU A 88 -9.95 0.94 16.27
CA LEU A 88 -11.07 0.37 17.05
C LEU A 88 -10.76 -1.04 17.59
N ALA A 89 -9.65 -1.64 17.19
CA ALA A 89 -9.13 -2.87 17.75
C ALA A 89 -8.42 -2.62 19.08
#